data_AF-M7RD30-F1
#
_entry.id   AF-M7RD30-F1
#
_cell.length_a   1.000
_cell.length_b   1.000
_cell.length_c   1.000
_cell.angle_alpha   90.00
_cell.angle_beta   90.00
_cell.angle_gamma   90.00
#
_symmetry.space_group_name_H-M   'P 1'
#
loop_
_entity.id
_entity.type
_entity.pdbx_description
1 polymer ?
#
loop_
_entity_poly.entity_id
_entity_poly.type
_entity_poly.pdbx_seq_one_letter_code
_entity_poly.pdbx_strand_id
1 'polypeptide(L)' 'DFNREALSIEIDLNLPALRVVRVLDRTAANRGYPVMLRMDNGPEFISLALAEWAEQHAVKLEFIQPGKPT' A
#
# COMPACT_ATOMS: atom_id res chain seq x y z
N ASP A 1 12.05 7.48 -13.05
CA ASP A 1 11.19 8.66 -13.03
C ASP A 1 9.94 8.29 -12.27
N PHE A 2 9.64 8.93 -11.14
CA PHE A 2 8.41 8.70 -10.39
C PHE A 2 7.70 10.04 -10.29
N ASN A 3 6.51 10.15 -10.86
CA ASN A 3 5.67 11.32 -10.70
C ASN A 3 5.22 11.37 -9.23
N ARG A 4 5.44 12.50 -8.55
CA ARG A 4 5.00 12.70 -7.16
C ARG A 4 3.50 12.98 -7.09
N GLU A 5 2.71 12.10 -7.69
CA GLU A 5 1.26 12.20 -7.78
C GLU A 5 0.59 11.60 -6.54
N ALA A 6 -0.38 12.31 -5.97
CA ALA A 6 -1.22 11.78 -4.89
C ALA A 6 -2.45 11.07 -5.49
N LEU A 7 -2.44 9.73 -5.49
CA LEU A 7 -3.48 8.93 -6.15
C LEU A 7 -4.77 8.78 -5.34
N SER A 8 -4.65 8.73 -4.01
CA SER A 8 -5.78 8.62 -3.09
C SER A 8 -5.40 9.17 -1.73
N ILE A 9 -6.37 9.75 -1.01
CA ILE A 9 -6.25 10.19 0.37
C ILE A 9 -7.45 9.60 1.13
N GLU A 10 -7.19 8.80 2.16
CA GLU A 10 -8.21 8.22 3.03
C GLU A 10 -8.06 8.81 4.43
N ILE A 11 -9.17 9.25 5.03
CA ILE A 11 -9.20 9.84 6.37
C ILE A 11 -10.26 9.09 7.17
N ASP A 12 -9.85 8.45 8.26
CA ASP A 12 -10.74 7.73 9.18
C ASP A 12 -10.11 7.75 10.59
N LEU A 13 -10.89 7.42 11.62
CA LEU A 13 -10.41 7.33 13.00
C LEU A 13 -9.45 6.16 13.20
N ASN A 14 -9.63 5.09 12.43
CA ASN A 14 -8.77 3.92 12.38
C ASN A 14 -8.68 3.43 10.93
N LEU A 15 -7.48 3.03 10.49
CA LEU A 15 -7.24 2.53 9.13
C LEU A 15 -6.80 1.06 9.16
N PRO A 16 -7.66 0.10 9.55
CA PRO A 16 -7.26 -1.30 9.56
C PRO A 16 -6.82 -1.76 8.16
N ALA A 17 -5.96 -2.77 8.11
CA ALA A 17 -5.41 -3.34 6.87
C ALA A 17 -6.42 -3.55 5.73
N LEU A 18 -7.63 -4.04 6.04
CA LEU A 18 -8.69 -4.24 5.05
C LEU A 18 -9.18 -2.94 4.40
N ARG A 19 -9.13 -1.81 5.12
CA ARG A 19 -9.39 -0.48 4.55
C ARG A 19 -8.30 -0.08 3.59
N VAL A 20 -7.03 -0.30 3.95
CA VAL A 20 -5.87 -0.04 3.07
C VAL A 20 -5.99 -0.84 1.77
N VAL A 21 -6.25 -2.15 1.86
CA VAL A 21 -6.46 -3.03 0.70
C VAL A 21 -7.56 -2.49 -0.21
N ARG A 22 -8.71 -2.08 0.35
CA ARG A 22 -9.81 -1.51 -0.44
C ARG A 22 -9.43 -0.24 -1.19
N VAL A 23 -8.61 0.63 -0.58
CA VAL A 23 -8.12 1.85 -1.24
C VAL A 23 -7.16 1.50 -2.37
N LEU A 24 -6.27 0.52 -2.15
CA LEU A 24 -5.34 0.04 -3.17
C LEU A 24 -6.08 -0.58 -4.37
N ASP A 25 -7.09 -1.41 -4.14
CA ASP A 25 -7.92 -1.99 -5.21
C ASP A 25 -8.64 -0.91 -6.03
N ARG A 26 -9.25 0.08 -5.36
CA ARG A 26 -9.93 1.19 -6.07
C ARG A 26 -8.96 2.01 -6.91
N THR A 27 -7.74 2.21 -6.41
CA THR A 27 -6.69 2.91 -7.14
C THR A 27 -6.22 2.09 -8.34
N ALA A 28 -5.99 0.79 -8.14
CA ALA A 28 -5.54 -0.14 -9.17
C ALA A 28 -6.61 -0.39 -10.24
N ALA A 29 -7.90 -0.35 -9.93
CA ALA A 29 -8.98 -0.55 -10.89
C ALA A 29 -8.91 0.43 -12.08
N ASN A 30 -8.36 1.63 -11.88
CA ASN A 30 -8.24 2.65 -12.92
C ASN A 30 -6.86 2.68 -13.60
N ARG A 31 -5.83 2.07 -13.01
CA ARG A 31 -4.42 2.23 -13.44
C ARG A 31 -3.65 0.91 -13.63
N GLY A 32 -4.25 -0.21 -13.23
CA GLY A 32 -3.56 -1.49 -13.04
C GLY A 32 -2.88 -1.59 -11.67
N TYR A 33 -2.53 -2.82 -11.29
CA TYR A 33 -1.78 -3.10 -10.07
C TYR A 33 -0.30 -2.73 -10.24
N PRO A 34 0.34 -2.14 -9.21
CA PRO A 34 1.74 -1.76 -9.29
C PRO A 34 2.66 -2.99 -9.23
N VAL A 35 3.84 -2.91 -9.84
CA VAL A 35 4.87 -3.97 -9.68
C VAL A 35 5.43 -3.99 -8.25
N MET A 36 5.42 -2.85 -7.57
CA MET A 36 6.02 -2.70 -6.25
C MET A 36 5.33 -1.61 -5.44
N LEU A 37 5.15 -1.86 -4.14
CA LEU A 37 4.58 -0.93 -3.17
C LEU A 37 5.58 -0.71 -2.04
N ARG A 38 6.03 0.54 -1.89
CA ARG A 38 6.93 0.96 -0.81
C ARG A 38 6.12 1.58 0.33
N MET A 39 6.31 1.09 1.55
CA MET A 39 5.49 1.46 2.71
C MET A 39 6.32 1.62 3.98
N ASP A 40 5.77 2.35 4.95
CA ASP A 40 6.34 2.40 6.29
C ASP A 40 6.05 1.12 7.10
N ASN A 41 6.57 1.06 8.32
CA ASN A 41 6.41 -0.10 9.22
C ASN A 41 5.15 0.02 10.12
N GLY A 42 4.12 0.73 9.66
CA GLY A 42 2.86 0.84 10.37
C GLY A 42 2.16 -0.51 10.52
N PRO A 43 1.44 -0.77 11.63
CA PRO A 43 0.74 -2.03 11.85
C PRO A 43 -0.33 -2.33 10.79
N GLU A 44 -0.84 -1.30 10.12
CA GLU A 44 -1.77 -1.40 9.00
C GLU A 44 -1.11 -2.09 7.78
N PHE A 45 0.20 -1.90 7.63
CA PHE A 45 1.02 -2.35 6.51
C PHE A 45 1.77 -3.66 6.77
N ILE A 46 1.93 -4.06 8.03
CA ILE A 46 2.53 -5.35 8.43
C ILE A 46 1.43 -6.40 8.70
N SER A 47 0.36 -6.36 7.92
CA SER A 47 -0.81 -7.22 8.11
C SER A 47 -0.81 -8.40 7.13
N LEU A 48 -1.34 -9.54 7.58
CA LEU A 48 -1.54 -10.72 6.72
C LEU A 48 -2.42 -10.37 5.50
N ALA A 49 -3.47 -9.59 5.71
CA ALA A 49 -4.38 -9.19 4.65
C ALA A 49 -3.69 -8.40 3.51
N LEU A 50 -2.73 -7.53 3.84
CA LEU A 50 -1.98 -6.81 2.81
C LEU A 50 -0.97 -7.72 2.10
N ALA A 51 -0.35 -8.66 2.82
CA ALA A 51 0.55 -9.66 2.23
C ALA A 51 -0.19 -10.57 1.24
N GLU A 52 -1.37 -11.08 1.62
CA GLU A 52 -2.22 -11.90 0.76
C GLU A 52 -2.66 -11.12 -0.49
N TRP A 53 -3.09 -9.86 -0.32
CA TRP A 53 -3.44 -8.99 -1.44
C TRP A 53 -2.25 -8.78 -2.39
N ALA A 54 -1.05 -8.57 -1.85
CA ALA A 54 0.14 -8.35 -2.66
C ALA A 54 0.52 -9.61 -3.46
N GLU A 55 0.44 -10.79 -2.83
CA GLU A 55 0.67 -12.07 -3.48
C GLU A 55 -0.33 -12.31 -4.63
N GLN A 56 -1.63 -12.09 -4.38
CA GLN A 56 -2.69 -12.27 -5.37
C GLN A 56 -2.50 -11.42 -6.64
N HIS A 57 -1.94 -10.22 -6.48
CA HIS A 57 -1.77 -9.26 -7.57
C HIS A 57 -0.32 -9.16 -8.07
N ALA A 58 0.57 -10.05 -7.62
CA ALA A 58 2.00 -10.05 -7.95
C ALA A 58 2.70 -8.71 -7.65
N VAL A 59 2.30 -8.05 -6.57
CA VAL A 59 2.87 -6.78 -6.08
C VAL A 59 4.01 -7.09 -5.11
N LYS A 60 5.21 -6.55 -5.36
CA LYS A 60 6.32 -6.64 -4.40
C LYS A 60 6.15 -5.63 -3.27
N LEU A 61 6.14 -6.08 -2.01
CA LEU A 61 6.16 -5.18 -0.86
C LEU A 61 7.59 -4.82 -0.46
N GLU A 62 7.86 -3.52 -0.24
CA GLU A 62 9.12 -3.03 0.31
C GLU A 62 8.87 -2.10 1.50
N PHE A 63 9.40 -2.50 2.65
CA PHE A 63 9.34 -1.68 3.86
C PHE A 63 10.54 -0.73 3.92
N ILE A 64 10.30 0.53 4.25
CA ILE A 64 11.39 1.47 4.49
C ILE A 64 12.19 1.05 5.74
N GLN A 65 13.47 1.42 5.79
CA GLN A 65 14.27 1.18 6.98
C GLN A 65 13.80 2.08 8.15
N PRO A 66 13.59 1.52 9.35
CA PRO A 66 13.32 2.32 10.54
C PRO A 66 14.39 3.41 10.75
N GLY A 67 13.95 4.64 10.98
CA GLY A 67 14.86 5.79 11.19
C GLY A 67 15.53 6.36 9.93
N LYS A 68 15.23 5.84 8.73
CA LYS A 68 15.70 6.38 7.45
C LYS A 68 14.58 6.40 6.40
N PRO A 69 13.71 7.43 6.40
CA PRO A 69 12.81 7.66 5.29
C PRO A 69 13.63 8.16 4.09
N THR A 70 14.13 7.24 3.27
CA THR A 70 14.74 7.57 1.96
C THR A 70 13.71 7.72 0.86
#